data_AF-A0A960IJ82-F1
#
_entry.id   AF-A0A960IJ82-F1
#
_cell.length_a   1.000
_cell.length_b   1.000
_cell.length_c   1.000
_cell.angle_alpha   90.00
_cell.angle_beta   90.00
_cell.angle_gamma   90.00
#
_symmetry.space_group_name_H-M   'P 1'
#
loop_
_entity.id
_entity.type
_entity.pdbx_description
1 polymer ?
#
loop_
_entity_poly.entity_id
_entity_poly.type
_entity_poly.pdbx_seq_one_letter_code
_entity_poly.pdbx_strand_id
1 'polypeptide(L)'
;MIREIPFTILRGFCMGAADVVPGVSGGTVALVLGIYHRLIEAVKTGSTALGRFVKFDISGGVEALKQVEWLFLIPLLGGIGAAVVSLAGIIEHQLENNPEEMAGLFLGLVAGYAS
;
A
#
# COMPACT_ATOMS: atom_id res chain seq x y z
N MET A 1 1.33 20.98 -1.32
CA MET A 1 2.06 19.77 -1.76
C MET A 1 3.05 19.26 -0.70
N ILE A 2 4.15 19.94 -0.35
CA ILE A 2 5.13 19.44 0.65
C ILE A 2 4.51 19.29 2.06
N ARG A 3 3.57 20.16 2.45
CA ARG A 3 2.85 20.06 3.75
C ARG A 3 1.95 18.83 3.86
N GLU A 4 1.61 18.17 2.75
CA GLU A 4 0.77 16.96 2.76
C GLU A 4 1.58 15.67 2.93
N ILE A 5 2.90 15.72 2.74
CA ILE A 5 3.80 14.57 2.88
C ILE A 5 3.57 13.78 4.18
N PRO A 6 3.52 14.39 5.38
CA PRO A 6 3.27 13.64 6.61
C PRO A 6 1.90 12.94 6.62
N PHE A 7 0.87 13.59 6.08
CA PHE A 7 -0.46 12.98 5.95
C PHE A 7 -0.47 11.85 4.93
N THR A 8 0.28 11.98 3.82
CA THR A 8 0.42 10.93 2.81
C THR A 8 1.18 9.72 3.37
N ILE A 9 2.23 9.94 4.18
CA ILE A 9 2.94 8.88 4.90
C ILE A 9 1.97 8.18 5.85
N LEU A 10 1.19 8.92 6.64
CA LEU A 10 0.22 8.34 7.57
C LEU A 10 -0.85 7.53 6.82
N ARG A 11 -1.37 8.04 5.71
CA ARG A 11 -2.32 7.31 4.87
C ARG A 11 -1.71 6.04 4.29
N GLY A 12 -0.45 6.11 3.86
CA GLY A 12 0.33 4.95 3.42
C GLY A 12 0.50 3.94 4.54
N PHE A 13 0.77 4.40 5.76
CA PHE A 13 0.88 3.54 6.93
C PHE A 13 -0.44 2.82 7.22
N CYS A 14 -1.57 3.53 7.25
CA CYS A 14 -2.89 2.92 7.43
C CYS A 14 -3.21 1.89 6.33
N MET A 15 -2.85 2.19 5.08
CA MET A 15 -3.04 1.29 3.95
C MET A 15 -2.17 0.03 4.08
N GLY A 16 -0.88 0.19 4.40
CA GLY A 16 0.03 -0.95 4.63
C GLY A 16 -0.35 -1.79 5.84
N ALA A 17 -0.87 -1.16 6.91
CA ALA A 17 -1.39 -1.87 8.07
C ALA A 17 -2.61 -2.72 7.71
N ALA A 18 -3.50 -2.20 6.88
CA ALA A 18 -4.64 -2.96 6.36
C ALA A 18 -4.21 -4.15 5.51
N ASP A 19 -3.21 -4.00 4.64
CA ASP A 19 -2.72 -5.09 3.79
C ASP A 19 -2.02 -6.21 4.57
N VAL A 20 -1.53 -5.93 5.78
CA VAL A 20 -0.94 -6.94 6.69
C VAL A 20 -2.02 -7.76 7.40
N VAL A 21 -3.22 -7.19 7.60
CA VAL A 21 -4.32 -7.87 8.32
C VAL A 21 -5.16 -8.68 7.32
N PRO A 22 -5.36 -10.00 7.55
CA PRO A 22 -6.16 -10.81 6.64
C PRO A 22 -7.61 -10.35 6.62
N GLY A 23 -8.19 -10.29 5.42
CA GLY A 23 -9.58 -9.87 5.20
C GLY A 23 -9.79 -8.35 5.08
N VAL A 24 -8.74 -7.52 5.21
CA VAL A 24 -8.84 -6.07 5.00
C VAL A 24 -8.16 -5.69 3.68
N SER A 25 -8.81 -4.87 2.86
CA SER A 25 -8.25 -4.37 1.60
C SER A 25 -7.65 -2.98 1.77
N GLY A 26 -6.35 -2.81 1.48
CA GLY A 26 -5.71 -1.50 1.40
C GLY A 26 -6.37 -0.56 0.39
N GLY A 27 -6.98 -1.10 -0.68
CA GLY A 27 -7.76 -0.33 -1.65
C GLY A 27 -9.00 0.33 -1.03
N THR A 28 -9.71 -0.38 -0.14
CA THR A 28 -10.85 0.18 0.61
C THR A 28 -10.39 1.26 1.59
N VAL A 29 -9.25 1.05 2.26
CA VAL A 29 -8.66 2.07 3.14
C VAL A 29 -8.26 3.32 2.35
N ALA A 30 -7.67 3.15 1.17
CA ALA A 30 -7.37 4.26 0.27
C ALA A 30 -8.63 5.03 -0.15
N LEU A 31 -9.77 4.35 -0.33
CA LEU A 31 -11.06 4.97 -0.66
C LEU A 31 -11.59 5.79 0.51
N VAL A 32 -11.61 5.22 1.71
CA VAL A 32 -12.05 5.89 2.94
C VAL A 32 -11.17 7.12 3.24
N LEU A 33 -9.87 7.03 2.98
CA LEU A 33 -8.91 8.13 3.17
C LEU A 33 -8.94 9.18 2.04
N GLY A 34 -9.77 8.98 1.01
CA GLY A 34 -9.96 9.90 -0.11
C GLY A 34 -8.78 9.96 -1.08
N ILE A 35 -7.86 8.99 -1.04
CA ILE A 35 -6.67 8.95 -1.90
C ILE A 35 -6.77 7.92 -3.03
N TYR A 36 -7.85 7.13 -3.07
CA TYR A 36 -8.02 6.04 -4.04
C TYR A 36 -7.89 6.50 -5.49
N HIS A 37 -8.59 7.55 -5.90
CA HIS A 37 -8.54 8.05 -7.29
C HIS A 37 -7.12 8.48 -7.69
N ARG A 38 -6.45 9.23 -6.79
CA ARG A 38 -5.08 9.71 -7.00
C ARG A 38 -4.09 8.55 -7.07
N LEU A 39 -4.28 7.51 -6.25
CA LEU A 39 -3.49 6.28 -6.29
C LEU A 39 -3.67 5.53 -7.60
N ILE A 40 -4.92 5.30 -8.03
CA ILE A 40 -5.22 4.61 -9.28
C ILE A 40 -4.65 5.37 -10.48
N GLU A 41 -4.72 6.70 -10.48
CA GLU A 41 -4.13 7.53 -11.53
C GLU A 41 -2.60 7.39 -11.56
N ALA A 42 -1.93 7.48 -10.41
CA ALA A 42 -0.48 7.29 -10.32
C ALA A 42 -0.05 5.90 -10.82
N VAL A 43 -0.79 4.84 -10.45
CA VAL A 43 -0.56 3.46 -10.90
C VAL A 43 -0.80 3.32 -12.40
N LYS A 44 -1.88 3.91 -12.94
CA LYS A 44 -2.20 3.87 -14.38
C LYS A 44 -1.11 4.54 -15.22
N THR A 45 -0.63 5.70 -14.77
CA THR A 45 0.47 6.42 -15.44
C THR A 45 1.77 5.61 -15.38
N GLY A 46 2.10 5.03 -14.23
CA GLY A 46 3.25 4.13 -14.09
C GLY A 46 3.15 2.87 -14.97
N SER A 47 1.97 2.23 -15.02
CA SER A 47 1.70 1.08 -15.87
C SER A 47 1.81 1.42 -17.36
N THR A 48 1.35 2.61 -17.77
CA THR A 48 1.49 3.10 -19.14
C THR A 48 2.96 3.29 -19.51
N ALA A 49 3.76 3.84 -18.58
CA ALA A 49 5.20 3.98 -18.78
C ALA A 49 5.89 2.62 -18.94
N LEU A 50 5.59 1.66 -18.06
CA LEU A 50 6.06 0.27 -18.16
C LEU A 50 5.69 -0.38 -19.49
N GLY A 51 4.44 -0.22 -19.94
CA GLY A 51 3.98 -0.76 -21.22
C GLY A 51 4.71 -0.19 -22.44
N ARG A 52 5.20 1.06 -22.36
CA ARG A 52 6.02 1.68 -23.42
C ARG A 52 7.46 1.16 -23.43
N PHE A 53 8.05 0.92 -22.26
CA PHE A 53 9.36 0.29 -22.16
C PHE A 53 9.38 -1.12 -22.78
N VAL A 54 8.30 -1.90 -22.59
CA VAL A 54 8.15 -3.22 -23.22
C VAL A 54 8.11 -3.13 -24.75
N LYS A 55 7.62 -2.01 -25.30
CA LYS A 55 7.60 -1.74 -26.75
C LYS A 55 8.89 -1.12 -27.30
N PHE A 56 9.98 -1.12 -26.52
CA PHE A 56 11.26 -0.48 -26.83
C PHE A 56 11.18 1.05 -27.07
N ASP A 57 10.05 1.68 -26.71
CA ASP A 57 9.88 3.13 -26.78
C ASP A 57 10.35 3.78 -25.47
N ILE A 58 11.69 3.91 -25.33
CA ILE A 58 12.32 4.47 -24.15
C ILE A 58 11.96 5.95 -23.96
N SER A 59 11.89 6.73 -25.05
CA SER A 59 11.54 8.15 -25.00
C SER A 59 10.12 8.35 -24.48
N GLY A 60 9.15 7.63 -25.04
CA GLY A 60 7.75 7.70 -24.59
C GLY A 60 7.52 7.11 -23.21
N GLY A 61 8.32 6.13 -22.78
CA GLY A 61 8.31 5.58 -21.43
C GLY A 61 8.82 6.56 -20.37
N VAL A 62 9.95 7.22 -20.63
CA VAL A 62 10.51 8.25 -19.74
C VAL A 62 9.56 9.45 -19.61
N GLU A 63 8.93 9.87 -20.70
CA GLU A 63 7.96 10.96 -20.66
C GLU A 63 6.72 10.60 -19.84
N ALA A 64 6.22 9.37 -19.94
CA ALA A 64 5.14 8.88 -19.08
C ALA A 64 5.55 8.80 -17.61
N LEU A 65 6.78 8.38 -17.28
CA LEU A 65 7.28 8.38 -15.90
C LEU A 65 7.36 9.79 -15.29
N LYS A 66 7.67 10.81 -16.10
CA LYS A 66 7.69 12.20 -15.62
C LYS A 66 6.30 12.72 -15.22
N GLN A 67 5.23 12.12 -15.76
CA GLN A 67 3.86 12.46 -15.41
C GLN A 67 3.38 11.76 -14.13
N VAL A 68 4.14 10.81 -13.58
CA VAL A 68 3.81 10.17 -12.30
C VAL A 68 3.97 11.18 -11.17
N GLU A 69 2.99 11.24 -10.27
CA GLU A 69 3.01 12.13 -9.13
C GLU A 69 3.94 11.61 -8.01
N TRP A 70 5.26 11.73 -8.21
CA TRP A 70 6.27 11.20 -7.29
C TRP A 70 6.20 11.76 -5.87
N LEU A 71 5.78 13.02 -5.72
CA LEU A 71 5.60 13.67 -4.41
C LEU A 71 4.41 13.12 -3.61
N PHE A 72 3.52 12.36 -4.25
CA PHE A 72 2.48 11.59 -3.59
C PHE A 72 2.90 10.12 -3.43
N LEU A 73 3.42 9.52 -4.50
CA LEU A 73 3.70 8.08 -4.54
C LEU A 73 4.84 7.67 -3.60
N ILE A 74 5.94 8.42 -3.57
CA ILE A 74 7.11 8.07 -2.73
C ILE A 74 6.75 8.12 -1.23
N PRO A 75 6.15 9.20 -0.69
CA PRO A 75 5.74 9.22 0.70
C PRO A 75 4.69 8.15 1.05
N LEU A 76 3.75 7.86 0.13
CA LEU A 76 2.74 6.83 0.34
C LEU A 76 3.38 5.44 0.45
N LEU A 77 4.25 5.08 -0.49
CA LEU A 77 5.00 3.82 -0.47
C LEU A 77 5.93 3.75 0.74
N GLY A 78 6.54 4.87 1.14
CA GLY A 78 7.31 4.96 2.37
C GLY A 78 6.47 4.64 3.62
N GLY A 79 5.24 5.17 3.69
CA GLY A 79 4.28 4.84 4.75
C GLY A 79 3.88 3.37 4.76
N ILE A 80 3.56 2.80 3.59
CA ILE A 80 3.22 1.38 3.43
C ILE A 80 4.40 0.50 3.90
N GLY A 81 5.61 0.78 3.41
CA GLY A 81 6.81 0.04 3.78
C GLY A 81 7.11 0.13 5.28
N ALA A 82 6.94 1.32 5.89
CA ALA A 82 7.09 1.50 7.34
C ALA A 82 6.05 0.67 8.12
N ALA A 83 4.79 0.62 7.67
CA ALA A 83 3.78 -0.23 8.29
C ALA A 83 4.13 -1.71 8.18
N VAL A 84 4.51 -2.20 7.00
CA VAL A 84 4.87 -3.61 6.80
C VAL A 84 6.05 -4.00 7.68
N VAL A 85 7.14 -3.22 7.68
CA VAL A 85 8.35 -3.53 8.47
C VAL A 85 8.05 -3.49 9.97
N SER A 86 7.31 -2.49 10.44
CA SER A 86 6.98 -2.38 11.88
C SER A 86 6.03 -3.47 12.34
N LEU A 87 4.97 -3.76 11.57
CA LEU A 87 3.99 -4.77 11.94
C LEU A 87 4.52 -6.19 11.78
N ALA A 88 5.40 -6.44 10.80
CA ALA A 88 6.04 -7.74 10.64
C ALA A 88 6.75 -8.17 11.94
N GLY A 89 7.56 -7.28 12.53
CA GLY A 89 8.25 -7.57 13.78
C GLY A 89 7.30 -7.77 14.97
N ILE A 90 6.21 -7.00 15.04
CA ILE A 90 5.19 -7.16 16.09
C ILE A 90 4.46 -8.50 15.94
N ILE A 91 4.06 -8.86 14.72
CA ILE A 91 3.36 -10.11 14.44
C ILE A 91 4.26 -11.30 14.72
N GLU A 92 5.52 -11.27 14.29
CA GLU A 92 6.51 -12.32 14.57
C GLU A 92 6.67 -12.51 16.08
N HIS A 93 6.88 -11.42 16.83
CA HIS A 93 7.00 -11.47 18.27
C HIS A 93 5.73 -12.01 18.96
N GLN A 94 4.54 -11.63 18.49
CA GLN A 94 3.28 -12.13 19.04
C GLN A 94 3.01 -13.59 18.67
N LEU A 95 3.45 -14.02 17.49
CA LEU A 95 3.30 -15.40 17.04
C LEU A 95 4.20 -16.35 17.84
N GLU A 96 5.39 -15.92 18.25
CA GLU A 96 6.29 -16.69 19.11
C GLU A 96 5.79 -16.77 20.56
N ASN A 97 5.34 -15.64 21.12
CA ASN A 97 4.96 -15.59 22.53
C ASN A 97 3.50 -16.01 22.80
N ASN A 98 2.60 -15.81 21.85
CA ASN A 98 1.16 -16.07 22.00
C ASN A 98 0.58 -16.79 20.76
N PRO A 99 1.08 -17.98 20.40
CA PRO A 99 0.71 -18.68 19.17
C PRO A 99 -0.78 -19.05 19.11
N GLU A 100 -1.37 -19.46 20.24
CA GLU A 100 -2.79 -19.85 20.30
C GLU A 100 -3.73 -18.65 20.08
N GLU A 101 -3.40 -17.48 20.64
CA GLU A 101 -4.17 -16.25 20.46
C GLU A 101 -4.09 -15.75 19.02
N MET A 102 -2.88 -15.74 18.44
CA MET A 102 -2.66 -15.33 17.05
C MET A 102 -3.36 -16.27 16.07
N ALA A 103 -3.33 -17.58 16.32
CA ALA A 103 -4.08 -18.55 15.53
C ALA A 103 -5.59 -18.30 15.60
N GLY A 104 -6.14 -18.08 16.81
CA GLY A 104 -7.55 -17.74 16.99
C GLY A 104 -7.95 -16.44 16.28
N LEU A 105 -7.10 -15.41 16.35
CA LEU A 105 -7.30 -14.12 15.69
C LEU A 105 -7.31 -14.27 14.16
N PHE A 106 -6.32 -14.97 13.59
CA PHE A 106 -6.25 -15.20 12.14
C PHE A 106 -7.39 -16.08 11.63
N LEU A 107 -7.72 -17.16 12.34
CA LEU A 107 -8.85 -18.02 12.00
C LEU A 107 -10.17 -17.26 12.08
N GLY A 108 -10.37 -16.44 13.11
CA GLY A 108 -11.56 -15.59 13.25
C GLY A 108 -11.70 -14.57 12.12
N LEU A 109 -10.62 -13.90 11.73
CA LEU A 109 -10.60 -12.96 10.61
C LEU A 109 -10.92 -13.65 9.27
N VAL A 110 -10.31 -14.81 9.01
CA VAL A 110 -10.56 -15.59 7.79
C VAL A 110 -12.01 -16.10 7.76
N ALA A 111 -12.51 -16.62 8.87
CA ALA A 111 -13.88 -17.10 8.97
C ALA A 111 -14.91 -16.00 8.77
N GLY A 112 -14.70 -14.82 9.38
CA GLY A 112 -15.59 -13.66 9.22
C GLY A 112 -15.60 -13.06 7.81
N TYR A 113 -14.52 -13.25 7.05
CA TYR A 113 -14.49 -12.90 5.62
C TYR A 113 -15.19 -13.95 4.75
N ALA A 114 -15.18 -15.23 5.15
CA ALA A 114 -15.75 -16.34 4.40
C ALA A 114 -17.27 -16.54 4.61
N SER A 115 -17.87 -15.85 5.59
CA SER A 115 -19.31 -15.88 5.94
C SER A 115 -20.10 -14.77 5.27
#